data_AF-A0A2K8MBL9-F1
#
_entry.id   AF-A0A2K8MBL9-F1
#
_cell.length_a   1.000
_cell.length_b   1.000
_cell.length_c   1.000
_cell.angle_alpha   90.00
_cell.angle_beta   90.00
_cell.angle_gamma   90.00
#
_symmetry.space_group_name_H-M   'P 1'
#
loop_
_entity.id
_entity.type
_entity.pdbx_description
1 polymer ?
#
loop_
_entity_poly.entity_id
_entity_poly.type
_entity_poly.pdbx_seq_one_letter_code
_entity_poly.pdbx_strand_id
1 'polypeptide(L)'
;MNDDVSQNLVVFRINGLPEPVLASAPTQAEDAVEQAWASVRQQHKVRRSAVSAVYSEWQPSAADQKFMAKNFRKAECTYSFARPAPGEWDRAFAEARAVMAEAEQRKGAEEILPILWSASSPRAGLLEALPHHPLVPGKLSVALAVVSRTPEGKIGMQHITRHEQEQMDAPLEKLLDVGFGCLARGLKFEVRSSGEDVLVSLARENQLAASALALPDLYSQLTPHLGTGDLIVGLPCPDEMYVAREGSRPAELIREQVLASRYETTELVPSVLRLGPGGLELLAERSG
;
A
#
# COMPACT_ATOMS: atom_id res chain seq x y z
N MET A 1 -5.96 -9.15 -12.88
CA MET A 1 -7.31 -8.59 -13.12
C MET A 1 -7.80 -9.21 -14.42
N ASN A 2 -9.11 -9.40 -14.62
CA ASN A 2 -9.58 -9.83 -15.95
C ASN A 2 -9.65 -8.58 -16.83
N ASP A 3 -8.86 -8.51 -17.89
CA ASP A 3 -8.80 -7.30 -18.73
C ASP A 3 -9.86 -7.34 -19.85
N ASP A 4 -10.64 -8.42 -19.92
CA ASP A 4 -11.76 -8.58 -20.83
C ASP A 4 -13.07 -8.07 -20.21
N VAL A 5 -13.41 -6.81 -20.52
CA VAL A 5 -14.67 -6.16 -20.10
C VAL A 5 -15.93 -6.84 -20.64
N SER A 6 -15.81 -7.75 -21.61
CA SER A 6 -16.94 -8.56 -22.09
C SER A 6 -17.31 -9.70 -21.13
N GLN A 7 -16.44 -9.98 -20.16
CA GLN A 7 -16.64 -10.96 -19.10
C GLN A 7 -16.74 -10.27 -17.74
N ASN A 8 -17.91 -10.32 -17.14
CA ASN A 8 -18.16 -9.76 -15.82
C ASN A 8 -17.59 -10.71 -14.77
N LEU A 9 -16.61 -10.22 -14.01
CA LEU A 9 -16.04 -10.92 -12.88
C LEU A 9 -16.94 -10.79 -11.66
N VAL A 10 -17.34 -11.93 -11.10
CA VAL A 10 -18.18 -12.00 -9.90
C VAL A 10 -17.41 -12.73 -8.80
N VAL A 11 -17.28 -12.08 -7.65
CA VAL A 11 -16.55 -12.57 -6.49
C VAL A 11 -17.53 -12.86 -5.36
N PHE A 12 -17.49 -14.10 -4.88
CA PHE A 12 -18.34 -14.57 -3.79
C PHE A 12 -17.50 -14.71 -2.52
N ARG A 13 -17.86 -13.95 -1.48
CA ARG A 13 -17.37 -14.20 -0.12
C ARG A 13 -18.25 -15.28 0.50
N ILE A 14 -17.64 -16.43 0.81
CA ILE A 14 -18.35 -17.62 1.29
C ILE A 14 -17.81 -17.99 2.67
N ASN A 15 -18.70 -18.00 3.66
CA ASN A 15 -18.34 -18.40 5.01
C ASN A 15 -17.89 -19.87 5.03
N GLY A 16 -16.71 -20.11 5.60
CA GLY A 16 -16.09 -21.44 5.65
C GLY A 16 -15.04 -21.68 4.55
N LEU A 17 -14.83 -20.75 3.64
CA LEU A 17 -13.66 -20.73 2.76
C LEU A 17 -12.68 -19.63 3.19
N PRO A 18 -11.36 -19.89 3.15
CA PRO A 18 -10.35 -18.91 3.56
C PRO A 18 -10.24 -17.74 2.58
N GLU A 19 -10.53 -17.98 1.30
CA GLU A 19 -10.41 -16.99 0.23
C GLU A 19 -11.74 -16.78 -0.51
N PRO A 20 -12.00 -15.57 -1.03
CA PRO A 20 -13.13 -15.33 -1.92
C PRO A 20 -13.03 -16.19 -3.18
N VAL A 21 -14.17 -16.65 -3.69
CA VAL A 21 -14.23 -17.47 -4.91
C VAL A 21 -14.64 -16.61 -6.08
N LEU A 22 -13.91 -16.70 -7.19
CA LEU A 22 -14.13 -15.90 -8.39
C LEU A 22 -14.72 -16.77 -9.50
N ALA A 23 -15.67 -16.21 -10.24
CA ALA A 23 -16.19 -16.78 -11.47
C ALA A 23 -16.54 -15.66 -12.45
N SER A 24 -16.52 -15.96 -13.75
CA SER A 24 -16.92 -15.02 -14.80
C SER A 24 -18.18 -15.47 -15.52
N ALA A 25 -18.91 -14.50 -16.07
CA ALA A 25 -20.02 -14.70 -16.99
C ALA A 25 -20.06 -13.55 -17.99
N PRO A 26 -20.73 -13.68 -19.15
CA PRO A 26 -20.83 -12.59 -20.12
C PRO A 26 -21.43 -11.33 -19.51
N THR A 27 -20.78 -10.17 -19.67
CA THR A 27 -21.16 -8.92 -19.00
C THR A 27 -22.57 -8.45 -19.36
N GLN A 28 -22.97 -8.66 -20.61
CA GLN A 28 -24.28 -8.24 -21.10
C GLN A 28 -25.41 -9.22 -20.72
N ALA A 29 -25.09 -10.40 -20.17
CA ALA A 29 -26.12 -11.35 -19.75
C ALA A 29 -27.02 -10.74 -18.66
N GLU A 30 -28.30 -11.08 -18.70
CA GLU A 30 -29.27 -10.67 -17.67
C GLU A 30 -29.17 -11.55 -16.41
N ASP A 31 -28.50 -12.69 -16.47
CA ASP A 31 -28.36 -13.69 -15.42
C ASP A 31 -26.89 -13.98 -15.09
N ALA A 32 -26.02 -12.97 -15.23
CA ALA A 32 -24.57 -13.12 -15.09
C ALA A 32 -24.16 -13.64 -13.70
N VAL A 33 -24.80 -13.17 -12.64
CA VAL A 33 -24.51 -13.64 -11.26
C VAL A 33 -25.01 -15.07 -11.06
N GLU A 34 -26.17 -15.42 -11.63
CA GLU A 34 -26.68 -16.80 -11.58
C GLU A 34 -25.75 -17.78 -12.31
N GLN A 35 -25.28 -17.42 -13.50
CA GLN A 35 -24.32 -18.22 -14.27
C GLN A 35 -22.99 -18.37 -13.52
N ALA A 36 -22.42 -17.27 -13.02
CA ALA A 36 -21.19 -17.30 -12.23
C ALA A 36 -21.34 -18.19 -10.98
N TRP A 37 -22.47 -18.11 -10.28
CA TRP A 37 -22.76 -18.96 -9.14
C TRP A 37 -22.91 -20.44 -9.51
N ALA A 38 -23.48 -20.75 -10.68
CA ALA A 38 -23.55 -22.12 -11.18
C ALA A 38 -22.16 -22.73 -11.35
N SER A 39 -21.21 -21.96 -11.89
CA SER A 39 -19.80 -22.35 -12.01
C SER A 39 -19.15 -22.59 -10.65
N VAL A 40 -19.34 -21.67 -9.69
CA VAL A 40 -18.85 -21.83 -8.30
C VAL A 40 -19.39 -23.10 -7.66
N ARG A 41 -20.66 -23.44 -7.87
CA ARG A 41 -21.26 -24.66 -7.31
C ARG A 41 -20.75 -25.95 -7.92
N GLN A 42 -20.30 -25.93 -9.17
CA GLN A 42 -19.68 -27.10 -9.80
C GLN A 42 -18.29 -27.36 -9.21
N GLN A 43 -17.54 -26.30 -8.90
CA GLN A 43 -16.17 -26.37 -8.40
C GLN A 43 -16.11 -26.55 -6.88
N HIS A 44 -17.05 -25.98 -6.15
CA HIS A 44 -17.08 -25.97 -4.69
C HIS A 44 -18.41 -26.52 -4.16
N LYS A 45 -18.33 -27.44 -3.18
CA LYS A 45 -19.51 -28.02 -2.51
C LYS A 45 -20.09 -27.06 -1.46
N VAL A 46 -20.51 -25.88 -1.88
CA VAL A 46 -20.96 -24.79 -1.02
C VAL A 46 -22.48 -24.58 -1.07
N ARG A 47 -23.06 -24.15 0.05
CA ARG A 47 -24.48 -23.82 0.16
C ARG A 47 -24.70 -22.34 -0.13
N ARG A 48 -25.82 -22.01 -0.79
CA ARG A 48 -26.23 -20.62 -1.08
C ARG A 48 -26.29 -19.74 0.16
N SER A 49 -26.73 -20.30 1.29
CA SER A 49 -26.81 -19.60 2.58
C SER A 49 -25.46 -19.24 3.20
N ALA A 50 -24.35 -19.79 2.68
CA ALA A 50 -23.01 -19.49 3.17
C ALA A 50 -22.42 -18.23 2.51
N VAL A 51 -23.03 -17.72 1.43
CA VAL A 51 -22.60 -16.48 0.78
C VAL A 51 -22.92 -15.29 1.69
N SER A 52 -21.89 -14.56 2.09
CA SER A 52 -21.99 -13.38 2.96
C SER A 52 -21.80 -12.06 2.22
N ALA A 53 -21.14 -12.06 1.06
CA ALA A 53 -21.08 -10.91 0.17
C ALA A 53 -20.87 -11.35 -1.29
N VAL A 54 -21.36 -10.53 -2.22
CA VAL A 54 -21.14 -10.66 -3.65
C VAL A 54 -20.60 -9.34 -4.17
N TYR A 55 -19.40 -9.35 -4.73
CA TYR A 55 -18.89 -8.24 -5.51
C TYR A 55 -18.99 -8.59 -6.99
N SER A 56 -19.45 -7.66 -7.81
CA SER A 56 -19.57 -7.83 -9.26
C SER A 56 -18.89 -6.66 -9.94
N GLU A 57 -18.11 -6.90 -10.99
CA GLU A 57 -17.46 -5.80 -11.71
C GLU A 57 -18.50 -4.82 -12.28
N TRP A 58 -19.56 -5.36 -12.88
CA TRP A 58 -20.71 -4.62 -13.38
C TRP A 58 -21.93 -4.77 -12.47
N GLN A 59 -22.75 -3.72 -12.39
CA GLN A 59 -23.98 -3.73 -11.61
C GLN A 59 -24.89 -4.89 -12.04
N PRO A 60 -25.33 -5.74 -11.10
CA PRO A 60 -26.24 -6.84 -11.40
C PRO A 60 -27.57 -6.35 -12.00
N SER A 61 -28.08 -7.09 -12.99
CA SER A 61 -29.35 -6.81 -13.64
C SER A 61 -30.54 -6.93 -12.67
N ALA A 62 -31.74 -6.57 -13.13
CA ALA A 62 -32.97 -6.81 -12.36
C ALA A 62 -33.26 -8.31 -12.15
N ALA A 63 -32.88 -9.18 -13.09
CA ALA A 63 -33.03 -10.62 -12.95
C ALA A 63 -32.02 -11.20 -11.94
N ASP A 64 -30.76 -10.77 -12.00
CA ASP A 64 -29.74 -11.13 -11.02
C ASP A 64 -30.10 -10.64 -9.62
N GLN A 65 -30.62 -9.42 -9.47
CA GLN A 65 -31.08 -8.90 -8.17
C GLN A 65 -32.19 -9.77 -7.57
N LYS A 66 -33.17 -10.21 -8.37
CA LYS A 66 -34.21 -11.16 -7.93
C LYS A 66 -33.61 -12.49 -7.53
N PHE A 67 -32.66 -13.00 -8.31
CA PHE A 67 -31.93 -14.23 -7.99
C PHE A 67 -31.18 -14.11 -6.66
N MET A 68 -30.42 -13.04 -6.46
CA MET A 68 -29.66 -12.79 -5.23
C MET A 68 -30.59 -12.64 -4.02
N ALA A 69 -31.69 -11.88 -4.13
CA ALA A 69 -32.66 -11.74 -3.05
C ALA A 69 -33.29 -13.08 -2.64
N LYS A 70 -33.48 -14.01 -3.59
CA LYS A 70 -34.00 -15.35 -3.32
C LYS A 70 -32.96 -16.27 -2.69
N ASN A 71 -31.71 -16.19 -3.13
CA ASN A 71 -30.68 -17.21 -2.86
C ASN A 71 -29.63 -16.78 -1.82
N PHE A 72 -29.35 -15.48 -1.73
CA PHE A 72 -28.32 -14.88 -0.88
C PHE A 72 -28.93 -13.80 0.04
N ARG A 73 -30.02 -14.14 0.73
CA ARG A 73 -30.90 -13.20 1.48
C ARG A 73 -30.22 -12.19 2.43
N LYS A 74 -28.98 -12.45 2.86
CA LYS A 74 -28.22 -11.60 3.79
C LYS A 74 -26.89 -11.12 3.20
N ALA A 75 -26.61 -11.42 1.93
CA ALA A 75 -25.37 -11.04 1.31
C ALA A 75 -25.41 -9.57 0.91
N GLU A 76 -24.37 -8.83 1.26
CA GLU A 76 -24.14 -7.49 0.71
C GLU A 76 -23.74 -7.60 -0.76
N CYS A 77 -24.17 -6.65 -1.58
CA CYS A 77 -23.81 -6.59 -3.00
C CYS A 77 -23.20 -5.24 -3.34
N THR A 78 -21.99 -5.26 -3.91
CA THR A 78 -21.27 -4.07 -4.37
C THR A 78 -20.80 -4.26 -5.81
N TYR A 79 -20.58 -3.14 -6.51
CA TYR A 79 -20.10 -3.17 -7.89
C TYR A 79 -19.20 -1.99 -8.24
N SER A 80 -18.45 -2.09 -9.34
CA SER A 80 -17.50 -1.05 -9.78
C SER A 80 -18.05 -0.18 -10.90
N PHE A 81 -18.78 -0.77 -11.83
CA PHE A 81 -19.38 -0.05 -12.96
C PHE A 81 -20.90 -0.20 -12.96
N ALA A 82 -21.62 0.90 -13.17
CA ALA A 82 -23.06 0.85 -13.36
C ALA A 82 -23.41 0.12 -14.66
N ARG A 83 -24.54 -0.62 -14.67
CA ARG A 83 -25.01 -1.29 -15.88
C ARG A 83 -25.59 -0.21 -16.81
N PRO A 84 -25.10 -0.09 -18.05
CA PRO A 84 -25.54 0.95 -18.97
C PRO A 84 -26.94 0.66 -19.51
N ALA A 85 -27.57 1.66 -20.13
CA ALA A 85 -28.83 1.46 -20.82
C ALA A 85 -28.64 0.57 -22.08
N PRO A 86 -29.71 -0.09 -22.58
CA PRO A 86 -29.63 -0.84 -23.83
C PRO A 86 -29.08 0.02 -24.98
N GLY A 87 -28.06 -0.48 -25.68
CA GLY A 87 -27.39 0.23 -26.77
C GLY A 87 -26.17 1.07 -26.37
N GLU A 88 -25.89 1.25 -25.07
CA GLU A 88 -24.76 2.04 -24.59
C GLU A 88 -23.54 1.20 -24.16
N TRP A 89 -23.59 -0.12 -24.37
CA TRP A 89 -22.55 -1.06 -23.93
C TRP A 89 -21.18 -0.76 -24.50
N ASP A 90 -21.07 -0.42 -25.79
CA ASP A 90 -19.77 -0.15 -26.42
C ASP A 90 -19.07 1.05 -25.78
N ARG A 91 -19.84 2.10 -25.47
CA ARG A 91 -19.34 3.28 -24.75
C ARG A 91 -18.93 2.92 -23.33
N ALA A 92 -19.77 2.20 -22.60
CA ALA A 92 -19.47 1.78 -21.24
C ALA A 92 -18.22 0.89 -21.16
N PHE A 93 -18.04 -0.02 -22.12
CA PHE A 93 -16.82 -0.83 -22.24
C PHE A 93 -15.58 0.00 -22.55
N ALA A 94 -15.69 1.03 -23.39
CA ALA A 94 -14.59 1.95 -23.65
C ALA A 94 -14.19 2.73 -22.39
N GLU A 95 -15.17 3.25 -21.65
CA GLU A 95 -14.95 3.97 -20.38
C GLU A 95 -14.34 3.04 -19.31
N ALA A 96 -14.87 1.83 -19.14
CA ALA A 96 -14.33 0.84 -18.21
C ALA A 96 -12.88 0.46 -18.55
N ARG A 97 -12.58 0.21 -19.83
CA ARG A 97 -11.19 -0.03 -20.29
C ARG A 97 -10.27 1.14 -19.98
N ALA A 98 -10.72 2.38 -20.15
CA ALA A 98 -9.91 3.55 -19.83
C ALA A 98 -9.62 3.64 -18.31
N VAL A 99 -10.63 3.42 -17.46
CA VAL A 99 -10.47 3.39 -16.00
C VAL A 99 -9.53 2.27 -15.56
N MET A 100 -9.68 1.07 -16.14
CA MET A 100 -8.83 -0.08 -15.84
C MET A 100 -7.39 0.15 -16.33
N ALA A 101 -7.20 0.71 -17.52
CA ALA A 101 -5.89 1.04 -18.06
C ALA A 101 -5.20 2.13 -17.22
N GLU A 102 -5.93 3.14 -16.75
CA GLU A 102 -5.39 4.15 -15.84
C GLU A 102 -5.02 3.54 -14.47
N ALA A 103 -5.85 2.65 -13.93
CA ALA A 103 -5.55 1.93 -12.70
C ALA A 103 -4.34 0.99 -12.85
N GLU A 104 -4.17 0.34 -14.01
CA GLU A 104 -3.06 -0.55 -14.30
C GLU A 104 -1.76 0.22 -14.59
N GLN A 105 -1.83 1.33 -15.31
CA GLN A 105 -0.71 2.26 -15.47
C GLN A 105 -0.24 2.79 -14.12
N ARG A 106 -1.16 3.09 -13.19
CA ARG A 106 -0.80 3.47 -11.81
C ARG A 106 -0.19 2.33 -11.01
N LYS A 107 -0.49 1.06 -11.32
CA LYS A 107 0.06 -0.12 -10.64
C LYS A 107 1.41 -0.60 -11.19
N GLY A 108 1.70 -0.29 -12.46
CA GLY A 108 2.93 -0.67 -13.15
C GLY A 108 3.91 0.49 -13.40
N ALA A 109 3.56 1.73 -13.06
CA ALA A 109 4.45 2.87 -13.24
C ALA A 109 5.67 2.76 -12.33
N GLU A 110 6.85 2.91 -12.93
CA GLU A 110 8.08 3.21 -12.22
C GLU A 110 7.92 4.51 -11.45
N GLU A 111 8.17 4.46 -10.14
CA GLU A 111 8.17 5.64 -9.28
C GLU A 111 9.57 5.87 -8.73
N ILE A 112 10.03 7.11 -8.78
CA ILE A 112 11.18 7.53 -7.97
C ILE A 112 10.69 7.58 -6.53
N LEU A 113 11.32 6.84 -5.62
CA LEU A 113 11.02 6.83 -4.20
C LEU A 113 12.28 7.06 -3.36
N PRO A 114 12.15 7.77 -2.22
CA PRO A 114 13.21 7.86 -1.23
C PRO A 114 13.41 6.52 -0.52
N ILE A 115 14.67 6.16 -0.31
CA ILE A 115 15.11 4.97 0.41
C ILE A 115 16.00 5.41 1.57
N LEU A 116 15.72 4.93 2.77
CA LEU A 116 16.55 5.19 3.94
C LEU A 116 17.79 4.28 3.97
N TRP A 117 18.90 4.85 4.40
CA TRP A 117 20.21 4.19 4.49
C TRP A 117 20.83 4.41 5.87
N SER A 118 21.00 3.31 6.62
CA SER A 118 21.76 3.31 7.87
C SER A 118 23.25 3.26 7.57
N ALA A 119 24.05 4.08 8.26
CA ALA A 119 25.51 4.03 8.17
C ALA A 119 26.11 2.71 8.70
N SER A 120 25.37 2.01 9.56
CA SER A 120 25.71 0.69 10.11
C SER A 120 25.23 -0.49 9.23
N SER A 121 24.56 -0.20 8.10
CA SER A 121 24.13 -1.23 7.15
C SER A 121 25.33 -1.98 6.55
N PRO A 122 25.21 -3.30 6.28
CA PRO A 122 26.21 -4.05 5.51
C PRO A 122 26.40 -3.51 4.08
N ARG A 123 25.44 -2.73 3.57
CA ARG A 123 25.48 -2.08 2.26
C ARG A 123 25.97 -0.63 2.32
N ALA A 124 26.31 -0.08 3.49
CA ALA A 124 26.62 1.34 3.66
C ALA A 124 27.70 1.87 2.68
N GLY A 125 28.67 1.03 2.28
CA GLY A 125 29.68 1.41 1.28
C GLY A 125 29.11 1.76 -0.10
N LEU A 126 27.92 1.27 -0.47
CA LEU A 126 27.25 1.65 -1.72
C LEU A 126 26.77 3.10 -1.70
N LEU A 127 26.48 3.66 -0.52
CA LEU A 127 25.96 5.02 -0.37
C LEU A 127 26.92 6.09 -0.94
N GLU A 128 28.23 5.82 -0.96
CA GLU A 128 29.23 6.71 -1.56
C GLU A 128 28.99 6.92 -3.07
N ALA A 129 28.52 5.87 -3.76
CA ALA A 129 28.21 5.88 -5.19
C ALA A 129 26.82 6.47 -5.51
N LEU A 130 26.00 6.73 -4.49
CA LEU A 130 24.65 7.27 -4.63
C LEU A 130 24.61 8.77 -4.26
N PRO A 131 23.84 9.58 -4.97
CA PRO A 131 23.49 10.91 -4.49
C PRO A 131 22.49 10.76 -3.32
N HIS A 132 22.82 11.38 -2.21
CA HIS A 132 22.07 11.21 -0.96
C HIS A 132 22.07 12.48 -0.13
N HIS A 133 21.07 12.58 0.74
CA HIS A 133 20.91 13.67 1.69
C HIS A 133 20.95 13.12 3.12
N PRO A 134 21.77 13.67 4.03
CA PRO A 134 21.82 13.21 5.42
C PRO A 134 20.57 13.65 6.19
N LEU A 135 19.88 12.71 6.84
CA LEU A 135 18.77 12.99 7.76
C LEU A 135 19.27 13.12 9.20
N VAL A 136 20.20 12.24 9.58
CA VAL A 136 20.96 12.32 10.83
C VAL A 136 22.43 12.24 10.44
N PRO A 137 23.20 13.33 10.55
CA PRO A 137 24.59 13.38 10.05
C PRO A 137 25.44 12.19 10.51
N GLY A 138 26.03 11.50 9.54
CA GLY A 138 26.91 10.34 9.76
C GLY A 138 26.21 9.06 10.24
N LYS A 139 24.87 9.05 10.36
CA LYS A 139 24.11 7.91 10.91
C LYS A 139 23.00 7.42 9.99
N LEU A 140 22.21 8.34 9.44
CA LEU A 140 21.07 8.02 8.59
C LEU A 140 21.00 8.99 7.42
N SER A 141 20.85 8.46 6.21
CA SER A 141 20.70 9.24 4.99
C SER A 141 19.49 8.77 4.19
N VAL A 142 19.04 9.59 3.25
CA VAL A 142 18.07 9.23 2.22
C VAL A 142 18.74 9.30 0.84
N ALA A 143 18.56 8.26 0.05
CA ALA A 143 18.91 8.23 -1.36
C ALA A 143 17.65 7.92 -2.19
N LEU A 144 17.77 7.91 -3.51
CA LEU A 144 16.64 7.67 -4.41
C LEU A 144 16.80 6.36 -5.17
N ALA A 145 15.67 5.70 -5.41
CA ALA A 145 15.59 4.56 -6.31
C ALA A 145 14.37 4.67 -7.21
N VAL A 146 14.49 4.13 -8.42
CA VAL A 146 13.34 3.80 -9.25
C VAL A 146 12.78 2.48 -8.74
N VAL A 147 11.50 2.49 -8.38
CA VAL A 147 10.79 1.38 -7.77
C VAL A 147 9.62 1.00 -8.66
N SER A 148 9.50 -0.29 -8.94
CA SER A 148 8.41 -0.85 -9.73
C SER A 148 8.00 -2.22 -9.18
N ARG A 149 6.82 -2.70 -9.57
CA ARG A 149 6.44 -4.10 -9.32
C ARG A 149 7.00 -4.98 -10.43
N THR A 150 7.68 -6.06 -10.07
CA THR A 150 8.10 -7.09 -11.02
C THR A 150 6.87 -7.87 -11.52
N PRO A 151 6.96 -8.59 -12.65
CA PRO A 151 5.87 -9.42 -13.16
C PRO A 151 5.36 -10.46 -12.15
N GLU A 152 6.21 -10.90 -11.21
CA GLU A 152 5.87 -11.83 -10.12
C GLU A 152 5.25 -11.14 -8.90
N GLY A 153 5.01 -9.83 -8.97
CA GLY A 153 4.42 -9.02 -7.91
C GLY A 153 5.39 -8.64 -6.79
N LYS A 154 6.70 -8.85 -6.97
CA LYS A 154 7.73 -8.38 -6.02
C LYS A 154 8.09 -6.93 -6.27
N ILE A 155 8.82 -6.30 -5.36
CA ILE A 155 9.35 -4.95 -5.54
C ILE A 155 10.69 -5.05 -6.26
N GLY A 156 10.77 -4.49 -7.45
CA GLY A 156 12.02 -4.17 -8.12
C GLY A 156 12.50 -2.79 -7.67
N MET A 157 13.79 -2.69 -7.36
CA MET A 157 14.41 -1.44 -6.91
C MET A 157 15.74 -1.26 -7.63
N GLN A 158 15.89 -0.14 -8.34
CA GLN A 158 17.13 0.30 -8.96
C GLN A 158 17.54 1.64 -8.35
N HIS A 159 18.60 1.66 -7.55
CA HIS A 159 19.12 2.89 -6.96
C HIS A 159 19.63 3.84 -8.04
N ILE A 160 19.28 5.11 -7.94
CA ILE A 160 19.78 6.16 -8.83
C ILE A 160 21.23 6.45 -8.44
N THR A 161 22.17 6.17 -9.32
CA THR A 161 23.60 6.44 -9.14
C THR A 161 23.93 7.91 -9.43
N ARG A 162 25.10 8.38 -8.98
CA ARG A 162 25.57 9.74 -9.31
C ARG A 162 25.64 9.97 -10.82
N HIS A 163 26.08 8.96 -11.56
CA HIS A 163 26.17 9.02 -13.03
C HIS A 163 24.79 9.18 -13.68
N GLU A 164 23.79 8.43 -13.23
CA GLU A 164 22.41 8.57 -13.74
C GLU A 164 21.82 9.93 -13.37
N GLN A 165 22.09 10.45 -12.17
CA GLN A 165 21.68 11.80 -11.79
C GLN A 165 22.28 12.87 -12.73
N GLU A 166 23.58 12.77 -13.04
CA GLU A 166 24.26 13.66 -13.99
C GLU A 166 23.64 13.58 -15.38
N GLN A 167 23.27 12.38 -15.85
CA GLN A 167 22.58 12.19 -17.13
C GLN A 167 21.16 12.78 -17.15
N MET A 168 20.45 12.73 -16.02
CA MET A 168 19.11 13.32 -15.87
C MET A 168 19.14 14.86 -15.87
N ASP A 169 20.32 15.48 -15.73
CA ASP A 169 20.52 16.93 -15.64
C ASP A 169 19.58 17.58 -14.59
N ALA A 170 19.43 16.90 -13.45
CA ALA A 170 18.56 17.31 -12.36
C ALA A 170 19.33 17.39 -11.03
N PRO A 171 19.21 18.50 -10.27
CA PRO A 171 19.76 18.57 -8.93
C PRO A 171 19.04 17.57 -8.01
N LEU A 172 19.75 17.05 -7.01
CA LEU A 172 19.24 16.02 -6.10
C LEU A 172 17.98 16.48 -5.38
N GLU A 173 17.92 17.75 -4.99
CA GLU A 173 16.79 18.36 -4.29
C GLU A 173 15.50 18.25 -5.11
N LYS A 174 15.57 18.48 -6.42
CA LYS A 174 14.42 18.35 -7.32
C LYS A 174 13.96 16.90 -7.46
N LEU A 175 14.91 15.96 -7.48
CA LEU A 175 14.58 14.54 -7.53
C LEU A 175 13.99 14.05 -6.20
N LEU A 176 14.46 14.58 -5.07
CA LEU A 176 13.89 14.33 -3.75
C LEU A 176 12.46 14.87 -3.67
N ASP A 177 12.17 16.06 -4.19
CA ASP A 177 10.81 16.60 -4.24
C ASP A 177 9.86 15.70 -5.03
N VAL A 178 10.32 15.18 -6.18
CA VAL A 178 9.57 14.18 -6.97
C VAL A 178 9.34 12.92 -6.14
N GLY A 179 10.40 12.39 -5.51
CA GLY A 179 10.33 11.20 -4.67
C GLY A 179 9.39 11.35 -3.48
N PHE A 180 9.42 12.49 -2.79
CA PHE A 180 8.54 12.82 -1.68
C PHE A 180 7.08 12.92 -2.13
N GLY A 181 6.83 13.54 -3.29
CA GLY A 181 5.51 13.56 -3.90
C GLY A 181 4.98 12.15 -4.20
N CYS A 182 5.81 11.25 -4.74
CA CYS A 182 5.45 9.85 -4.99
C CYS A 182 5.20 9.05 -3.72
N LEU A 183 6.03 9.26 -2.70
CA LEU A 183 5.88 8.61 -1.40
C LEU A 183 4.56 9.04 -0.75
N ALA A 184 4.32 10.34 -0.63
CA ALA A 184 3.16 10.91 0.05
C ALA A 184 1.83 10.47 -0.57
N ARG A 185 1.75 10.36 -1.91
CA ARG A 185 0.54 9.88 -2.61
C ARG A 185 0.11 8.47 -2.20
N GLY A 186 1.06 7.60 -1.84
CA GLY A 186 0.78 6.21 -1.45
C GLY A 186 0.65 5.99 0.06
N LEU A 187 1.00 6.99 0.87
CA LEU A 187 1.11 6.85 2.31
C LEU A 187 -0.26 6.88 2.99
N LYS A 188 -0.49 5.95 3.92
CA LYS A 188 -1.68 5.86 4.75
C LYS A 188 -1.29 5.93 6.22
N PHE A 189 -2.01 6.75 6.98
CA PHE A 189 -1.86 6.89 8.42
C PHE A 189 -3.00 6.14 9.11
N GLU A 190 -2.64 5.14 9.91
CA GLU A 190 -3.57 4.46 10.81
C GLU A 190 -3.36 4.95 12.23
N VAL A 191 -4.37 5.61 12.79
CA VAL A 191 -4.34 6.08 14.17
C VAL A 191 -5.12 5.12 15.06
N ARG A 192 -4.45 4.57 16.08
CA ARG A 192 -5.06 3.69 17.09
C ARG A 192 -4.92 4.33 18.46
N SER A 193 -6.03 4.45 19.17
CA SER A 193 -6.07 5.04 20.50
C SER A 193 -6.64 4.06 21.53
N SER A 194 -6.03 4.02 22.72
CA SER A 194 -6.51 3.25 23.88
C SER A 194 -6.31 4.06 25.15
N GLY A 195 -7.35 4.77 25.60
CA GLY A 195 -7.23 5.73 26.69
C GLY A 195 -6.43 6.96 26.25
N GLU A 196 -5.39 7.33 27.00
CA GLU A 196 -4.48 8.43 26.65
C GLU A 196 -3.34 8.01 25.70
N ASP A 197 -3.20 6.71 25.47
CA ASP A 197 -2.18 6.16 24.57
C ASP A 197 -2.66 6.24 23.11
N VAL A 198 -1.84 6.87 22.27
CA VAL A 198 -2.06 6.98 20.83
C VAL A 198 -0.84 6.39 20.10
N LEU A 199 -1.11 5.52 19.14
CA LEU A 199 -0.14 4.96 18.21
C LEU A 199 -0.55 5.36 16.79
N VAL A 200 0.40 5.91 16.03
CA VAL A 200 0.25 6.15 14.61
C VAL A 200 1.11 5.13 13.86
N SER A 201 0.49 4.30 13.03
CA SER A 201 1.18 3.38 12.13
C SER A 201 1.09 3.93 10.71
N LEU A 202 2.19 3.92 9.98
CA LEU A 202 2.21 4.31 8.58
C LEU A 202 2.45 3.09 7.70
N ALA A 203 1.67 3.00 6.62
CA ALA A 203 1.75 1.95 5.64
C ALA A 203 1.59 2.53 4.22
N ARG A 204 2.21 1.89 3.23
CA ARG A 204 2.10 2.26 1.82
C ARG A 204 2.05 1.00 0.97
N GLU A 205 0.91 0.30 0.94
CA GLU A 205 0.71 -0.95 0.17
C GLU A 205 1.93 -1.92 0.20
N ASN A 206 2.57 -2.04 1.38
CA ASN A 206 3.80 -2.79 1.65
C ASN A 206 5.06 -2.30 0.89
N GLN A 207 5.25 -0.98 0.76
CA GLN A 207 6.38 -0.37 0.08
C GLN A 207 6.92 0.83 0.86
N LEU A 208 8.07 0.66 1.50
CA LEU A 208 8.98 1.76 1.89
C LEU A 208 8.35 2.86 2.77
N ALA A 209 7.36 2.53 3.62
CA ALA A 209 6.70 3.51 4.48
C ALA A 209 7.67 4.14 5.50
N ALA A 210 8.76 3.45 5.87
CA ALA A 210 9.81 4.00 6.72
C ALA A 210 10.42 5.29 6.16
N SER A 211 10.51 5.40 4.83
CA SER A 211 11.03 6.60 4.17
C SER A 211 10.18 7.84 4.38
N ALA A 212 8.98 7.72 4.95
CA ALA A 212 8.17 8.87 5.36
C ALA A 212 8.92 9.74 6.37
N LEU A 213 9.88 9.18 7.11
CA LEU A 213 10.81 9.90 7.98
C LEU A 213 11.53 11.06 7.28
N ALA A 214 11.77 10.96 5.98
CA ALA A 214 12.43 11.99 5.19
C ALA A 214 11.50 13.13 4.74
N LEU A 215 10.18 13.01 4.93
CA LEU A 215 9.23 14.04 4.50
C LEU A 215 9.39 15.30 5.37
N PRO A 216 9.50 16.49 4.74
CA PRO A 216 9.79 17.74 5.46
C PRO A 216 8.67 18.16 6.43
N ASP A 217 7.44 17.73 6.17
CA ASP A 217 6.25 18.08 6.95
C ASP A 217 5.77 16.95 7.87
N LEU A 218 6.49 15.81 7.95
CA LEU A 218 6.07 14.64 8.73
C LEU A 218 5.70 15.01 10.18
N TYR A 219 6.56 15.77 10.87
CA TYR A 219 6.30 16.18 12.26
C TYR A 219 4.97 16.95 12.37
N SER A 220 4.75 17.90 11.46
CA SER A 220 3.52 18.69 11.43
C SER A 220 2.28 17.83 11.14
N GLN A 221 2.41 16.78 10.34
CA GLN A 221 1.33 15.82 10.07
C GLN A 221 1.01 14.92 11.28
N LEU A 222 2.00 14.61 12.12
CA LEU A 222 1.84 13.75 13.29
C LEU A 222 1.30 14.48 14.54
N THR A 223 1.67 15.76 14.71
CA THR A 223 1.31 16.56 15.89
C THR A 223 -0.20 16.68 16.17
N PRO A 224 -1.13 16.72 15.18
CA PRO A 224 -2.57 16.73 15.46
C PRO A 224 -3.06 15.45 16.16
N HIS A 225 -2.33 14.35 16.02
CA HIS A 225 -2.69 13.05 16.60
C HIS A 225 -1.98 12.78 17.93
N LEU A 226 -0.70 13.14 18.01
CA LEU A 226 0.19 12.78 19.13
C LEU A 226 0.47 13.95 20.09
N GLY A 227 0.02 15.16 19.75
CA GLY A 227 0.31 16.39 20.47
C GLY A 227 1.69 16.97 20.11
N THR A 228 2.01 18.10 20.74
CA THR A 228 3.32 18.74 20.63
C THR A 228 4.34 18.11 21.57
N GLY A 229 5.60 18.07 21.16
CA GLY A 229 6.71 17.51 21.94
C GLY A 229 7.50 16.47 21.15
N ASP A 230 8.33 15.72 21.86
CA ASP A 230 9.15 14.68 21.25
C ASP A 230 8.34 13.41 21.00
N LEU A 231 8.55 12.83 19.82
CA LEU A 231 7.92 11.61 19.35
C LEU A 231 8.99 10.52 19.21
N ILE A 232 8.61 9.28 19.54
CA ILE A 232 9.41 8.10 19.26
C ILE A 232 8.93 7.49 17.96
N VAL A 233 9.86 7.38 17.01
CA VAL A 233 9.66 6.73 15.73
C VAL A 233 10.40 5.39 15.72
N GLY A 234 9.70 4.33 15.35
CA GLY A 234 10.30 3.01 15.18
C GLY A 234 10.18 2.52 13.75
N LEU A 235 11.30 2.05 13.22
CA LEU A 235 11.45 1.48 11.88
C LEU A 235 11.89 0.03 12.01
N PRO A 236 10.97 -0.95 12.12
CA PRO A 236 11.34 -2.37 12.25
C PRO A 236 11.85 -2.97 10.92
N CYS A 237 11.46 -2.37 9.79
CA CYS A 237 11.84 -2.70 8.43
C CYS A 237 11.56 -1.47 7.53
N PRO A 238 11.96 -1.48 6.24
CA PRO A 238 11.67 -0.40 5.31
C PRO A 238 10.16 -0.15 5.07
N ASP A 239 9.31 -1.16 5.22
CA ASP A 239 7.90 -1.08 4.82
C ASP A 239 6.95 -0.55 5.91
N GLU A 240 7.44 -0.41 7.13
CA GLU A 240 6.63 -0.05 8.30
C GLU A 240 7.26 1.09 9.08
N MET A 241 6.42 2.01 9.58
CA MET A 241 6.81 3.02 10.55
C MET A 241 5.76 3.13 11.64
N TYR A 242 6.21 3.14 12.89
CA TYR A 242 5.38 3.34 14.07
C TYR A 242 5.80 4.61 14.78
N VAL A 243 4.82 5.39 15.24
CA VAL A 243 5.07 6.64 15.95
C VAL A 243 4.18 6.76 17.18
N ALA A 244 4.78 7.14 18.30
CA ALA A 244 4.08 7.45 19.53
C ALA A 244 4.74 8.64 20.25
N ARG A 245 4.03 9.24 21.20
CA ARG A 245 4.58 10.31 22.04
C ARG A 245 5.66 9.75 22.98
N GLU A 246 6.76 10.46 23.16
CA GLU A 246 7.80 10.06 24.11
C GLU A 246 7.22 9.94 25.54
N GLY A 247 7.68 8.91 26.28
CA GLY A 247 7.18 8.58 27.63
C GLY A 247 5.81 7.89 27.67
N SER A 248 5.16 7.64 26.52
CA SER A 248 3.94 6.84 26.45
C SER A 248 4.24 5.34 26.46
N ARG A 249 3.25 4.52 26.84
CA ARG A 249 3.41 3.06 26.80
C ARG A 249 3.66 2.53 25.37
N PRO A 250 2.99 3.02 24.31
CA PRO A 250 3.32 2.61 22.95
C PRO A 250 4.76 2.91 22.54
N ALA A 251 5.36 4.01 23.04
CA ALA A 251 6.76 4.32 22.72
C ALA A 251 7.73 3.24 23.22
N GLU A 252 7.49 2.68 24.41
CA GLU A 252 8.30 1.55 24.93
C GLU A 252 8.10 0.28 24.10
N LEU A 253 6.85 -0.02 23.71
CA LEU A 253 6.55 -1.17 22.84
C LEU A 253 7.21 -1.03 21.46
N ILE A 254 7.24 0.17 20.90
CA ILE A 254 7.93 0.45 19.65
C ILE A 254 9.43 0.12 19.79
N ARG A 255 10.08 0.58 20.88
CA ARG A 255 11.51 0.30 21.13
C ARG A 255 11.77 -1.20 21.17
N GLU A 256 10.98 -1.93 21.96
CA GLU A 256 11.10 -3.38 22.09
C GLU A 256 10.90 -4.10 20.73
N GLN A 257 9.84 -3.75 20.00
CA GLN A 257 9.50 -4.39 18.73
C GLN A 257 10.57 -4.15 17.66
N VAL A 258 11.09 -2.93 17.55
CA VAL A 258 12.13 -2.58 16.56
C VAL A 258 13.41 -3.35 16.84
N LEU A 259 13.86 -3.35 18.10
CA LEU A 259 15.11 -4.02 18.49
C LEU A 259 14.99 -5.55 18.43
N ALA A 260 13.78 -6.10 18.58
CA ALA A 260 13.49 -7.52 18.40
C ALA A 260 13.15 -7.90 16.94
N SER A 261 13.14 -6.95 16.00
CA SER A 261 12.81 -7.22 14.59
C SER A 261 13.71 -8.32 14.04
N ARG A 262 13.12 -9.24 13.26
CA ARG A 262 13.83 -10.29 12.53
C ARG A 262 14.07 -9.95 11.07
N TYR A 263 13.75 -8.72 10.65
CA TYR A 263 13.96 -8.28 9.27
C TYR A 263 15.44 -8.42 8.89
N GLU A 264 15.73 -8.98 7.72
CA GLU A 264 17.11 -9.09 7.24
C GLU A 264 17.62 -7.70 6.87
N THR A 265 18.70 -7.24 7.50
CA THR A 265 19.22 -5.90 7.23
C THR A 265 19.70 -5.79 5.79
N THR A 266 19.10 -4.89 5.02
CA THR A 266 19.57 -4.47 3.69
C THR A 266 20.15 -3.05 3.77
N GLU A 267 19.55 -2.03 3.15
CA GLU A 267 19.94 -0.61 3.19
C GLU A 267 19.66 0.03 4.56
N LEU A 268 18.57 -0.37 5.21
CA LEU A 268 18.12 0.16 6.50
C LEU A 268 18.30 -0.90 7.59
N VAL A 269 18.94 -0.51 8.69
CA VAL A 269 18.95 -1.30 9.93
C VAL A 269 17.71 -0.94 10.74
N PRO A 270 17.02 -1.90 11.38
CA PRO A 270 15.90 -1.58 12.26
C PRO A 270 16.31 -0.54 13.31
N SER A 271 15.60 0.58 13.36
CA SER A 271 16.06 1.81 14.02
C SER A 271 14.97 2.46 14.86
N VAL A 272 15.36 3.01 16.02
CA VAL A 272 14.52 3.86 16.86
C VAL A 272 15.08 5.27 16.85
N LEU A 273 14.21 6.24 16.56
CA LEU A 273 14.55 7.65 16.48
C LEU A 273 13.68 8.50 17.41
N ARG A 274 14.22 9.66 17.79
CA ARG A 274 13.44 10.78 18.30
C ARG A 274 13.16 11.72 17.15
N LEU A 275 11.90 12.14 17.03
CA LEU A 275 11.47 13.19 16.12
C LEU A 275 10.81 14.29 16.96
N GLY A 276 11.38 15.48 16.93
CA GLY A 276 10.85 16.64 17.64
C GLY A 276 10.97 17.93 16.82
N PRO A 277 10.60 19.09 17.40
CA PRO A 277 10.75 20.39 16.74
C PRO A 277 12.20 20.72 16.37
N GLY A 278 13.17 20.14 17.08
CA GLY A 278 14.60 20.30 16.82
C GLY A 278 15.17 19.39 15.73
N GLY A 279 14.34 18.55 15.10
CA GLY A 279 14.75 17.63 14.06
C GLY A 279 14.80 16.17 14.51
N LEU A 280 15.64 15.39 13.83
CA LEU A 280 15.77 13.94 13.99
C LEU A 280 17.02 13.56 14.77
N GLU A 281 16.89 12.57 15.64
CA GLU A 281 17.99 11.96 16.38
C GLU A 281 17.85 10.44 16.37
N LEU A 282 18.91 9.73 15.97
CA LEU A 282 18.97 8.27 16.08
C LEU A 282 19.30 7.85 17.52
N LEU A 283 18.37 7.16 18.18
CA LEU A 283 18.50 6.72 19.57
C LEU A 283 19.12 5.33 19.68
N ALA A 284 18.69 4.40 18.82
CA ALA A 284 19.16 3.03 18.83
C ALA A 284 18.99 2.37 17.45
N GLU A 285 19.81 1.38 17.18
CA GLU A 285 19.66 0.44 16.07
C GLU A 285 19.75 -0.98 16.60
N ARG A 286 19.15 -1.94 15.90
CA ARG A 286 19.33 -3.37 16.21
C ARG A 286 20.80 -3.73 16.00
N SER A 287 21.44 -4.25 17.04
CA SER A 287 22.78 -4.84 16.95
C SER A 287 22.80 -5.95 15.90
N GLY A 288 23.77 -5.90 14.99
CA GLY A 288 24.05 -6.97 14.02
C GLY A 288 24.61 -8.23 14.66
#